data_AF-A0A133VI96-F1
#
_entry.id   AF-A0A133VI96-F1
#
_cell.length_a   1.000
_cell.length_b   1.000
_cell.length_c   1.000
_cell.angle_alpha   90.00
_cell.angle_beta   90.00
_cell.angle_gamma   90.00
#
_symmetry.space_group_name_H-M   'P 1'
#
loop_
_entity.id
_entity.type
_entity.pdbx_description
1 polymer ?
#
loop_
_entity_poly.entity_id
_entity_poly.type
_entity_poly.pdbx_seq_one_letter_code
_entity_poly.pdbx_strand_id
1 'polypeptide(L)'
;MPKSVGVRMDEDLLEKIDQMSEKKSLDRSTLVRKLLRKGYEIEKKERAAEKYRQGKITLSKAAKEAEVTVWEMEKFLVETGYRSEYSVKDLDREISKV
;
A
#
# COMPACT_ATOMS: atom_id res chain seq x y z
N MET A 1 3.09 -24.88 8.16
CA MET A 1 2.45 -25.07 9.48
C MET A 1 1.91 -23.73 9.97
N PRO A 2 0.64 -23.64 10.40
CA PRO A 2 0.13 -22.42 11.03
C PRO A 2 0.87 -22.16 12.36
N LYS A 3 1.16 -20.88 12.64
CA LYS A 3 1.76 -20.43 13.90
C LYS A 3 0.82 -19.43 14.58
N SER A 4 0.68 -19.51 15.89
CA SER A 4 -0.10 -18.55 16.68
C SER A 4 0.78 -17.36 17.10
N VAL A 5 0.17 -16.18 17.14
CA VAL A 5 0.77 -14.95 17.66
C VAL A 5 -0.26 -14.32 18.59
N GLY A 6 0.16 -13.99 19.82
CA GLY A 6 -0.66 -13.22 20.77
C GLY A 6 -0.27 -11.75 20.71
N VAL A 7 -1.25 -10.86 20.58
CA VAL A 7 -1.04 -9.40 20.52
C VAL A 7 -1.97 -8.74 21.53
N ARG A 8 -1.45 -7.76 22.29
CA ARG A 8 -2.28 -6.91 23.15
C ARG A 8 -2.93 -5.84 22.28
N MET A 9 -4.23 -5.65 22.43
CA MET A 9 -5.02 -4.70 21.65
C MET A 9 -5.89 -3.90 22.60
N ASP A 10 -6.13 -2.64 22.26
CA ASP A 10 -7.04 -1.76 22.99
C ASP A 10 -8.47 -2.32 22.93
N GLU A 11 -9.21 -2.16 24.03
CA GLU A 11 -10.57 -2.69 24.18
C GLU A 11 -11.52 -2.12 23.10
N ASP A 12 -11.48 -0.81 22.88
CA ASP A 12 -12.24 -0.12 21.83
C ASP A 12 -12.02 -0.70 20.42
N LEU A 13 -10.80 -1.15 20.12
CA LEU A 13 -10.47 -1.73 18.82
C LEU A 13 -11.03 -3.16 18.71
N LEU A 14 -10.96 -3.94 19.79
CA LEU A 14 -11.53 -5.28 19.84
C LEU A 14 -13.06 -5.24 19.66
N GLU A 15 -13.75 -4.30 20.33
CA GLU A 15 -15.19 -4.12 20.16
C GLU A 15 -15.57 -3.80 18.71
N LYS A 16 -14.82 -2.91 18.05
CA LYS A 16 -15.05 -2.58 16.63
C LYS A 16 -14.84 -3.78 15.72
N ILE A 17 -13.85 -4.63 16.02
CA ILE A 17 -13.61 -5.86 15.27
C ILE A 17 -14.77 -6.84 15.48
N ASP A 18 -15.27 -6.99 16.70
CA ASP A 18 -16.39 -7.87 17.02
C ASP A 18 -17.67 -7.47 16.30
N GLN A 19 -18.04 -6.19 16.38
CA GLN A 19 -19.18 -5.66 15.65
C GLN A 19 -19.05 -5.88 14.13
N MET A 20 -17.84 -5.77 13.59
CA MET A 20 -17.59 -6.05 12.17
C MET A 20 -17.67 -7.55 11.85
N SER A 21 -17.26 -8.40 12.78
CA SER A 21 -17.33 -9.86 12.70
C SER A 21 -18.77 -10.33 12.59
N GLU A 22 -19.64 -9.81 13.47
CA GLU A 22 -21.08 -10.08 13.50
C GLU A 22 -21.75 -9.66 12.19
N LYS A 23 -21.52 -8.41 11.75
CA LYS A 23 -22.08 -7.87 10.49
C LYS A 23 -21.69 -8.67 9.25
N LYS A 24 -20.51 -9.32 9.27
CA LYS A 24 -19.98 -10.08 8.14
C LYS A 24 -20.20 -11.59 8.29
N SER A 25 -20.77 -12.04 9.40
CA SER A 25 -20.89 -13.46 9.77
C SER A 25 -19.56 -14.22 9.64
N LEU A 26 -18.46 -13.60 10.08
CA LEU A 26 -17.13 -14.19 10.11
C LEU A 26 -16.70 -14.41 11.56
N ASP A 27 -15.83 -15.40 11.81
CA ASP A 27 -15.16 -15.51 13.11
C ASP A 27 -14.10 -14.40 13.28
N ARG A 28 -13.90 -13.97 14.53
CA ARG A 28 -12.95 -12.91 14.89
C ARG A 28 -11.56 -13.17 14.32
N SER A 29 -11.07 -14.42 14.41
CA SER A 29 -9.71 -14.77 13.97
C SER A 29 -9.57 -14.62 12.45
N THR A 30 -10.59 -15.01 11.68
CA THR A 30 -10.62 -14.85 10.23
C THR A 30 -10.68 -13.38 9.83
N LEU A 31 -11.49 -12.58 10.52
CA LEU A 31 -11.54 -11.14 10.27
C LEU A 31 -10.20 -10.47 10.57
N VAL A 32 -9.60 -10.75 11.73
CA VAL A 32 -8.28 -10.22 12.12
C VAL A 32 -7.21 -10.60 11.10
N ARG A 33 -7.13 -11.88 10.70
CA ARG A 33 -6.18 -12.32 9.66
C ARG A 33 -6.39 -11.58 8.33
N LYS A 34 -7.65 -11.36 7.93
CA LYS A 34 -7.98 -10.63 6.70
C LYS A 34 -7.56 -9.16 6.79
N LEU A 35 -7.79 -8.51 7.92
CA LEU A 35 -7.37 -7.12 8.15
C LEU A 35 -5.84 -7.00 8.17
N LEU A 36 -5.16 -7.90 8.87
CA LEU A 36 -3.69 -7.94 8.91
C LEU A 36 -3.08 -8.13 7.53
N ARG A 37 -3.61 -9.04 6.71
CA ARG A 37 -3.14 -9.21 5.33
C ARG A 37 -3.32 -7.93 4.52
N LYS A 38 -4.49 -7.29 4.61
CA LYS A 38 -4.73 -6.01 3.93
C LYS A 38 -3.77 -4.91 4.39
N GLY A 39 -3.56 -4.79 5.70
CA GLY A 39 -2.62 -3.82 6.28
C GLY A 39 -1.19 -4.06 5.80
N TYR A 40 -0.77 -5.33 5.74
CA TYR A 40 0.54 -5.70 5.23
C TYR A 40 0.75 -5.29 3.76
N GLU A 41 -0.25 -5.51 2.89
CA GLU A 41 -0.15 -5.08 1.49
C GLU A 41 -0.06 -3.55 1.35
N ILE A 42 -0.77 -2.80 2.21
CA ILE A 42 -0.72 -1.33 2.22
C ILE A 42 0.67 -0.84 2.67
N GLU A 43 1.14 -1.33 3.82
CA GLU A 43 2.47 -1.00 4.38
C GLU A 43 3.59 -1.26 3.37
N LYS A 44 3.49 -2.39 2.65
CA LYS A 44 4.46 -2.76 1.62
C LYS A 44 4.49 -1.76 0.45
N LYS A 45 3.31 -1.31 -0.02
CA LYS A 45 3.19 -0.28 -1.06
C LYS A 45 3.74 1.05 -0.59
N GLU A 46 3.38 1.48 0.63
CA GLU A 46 3.85 2.72 1.23
C GLU A 46 5.38 2.75 1.33
N ARG A 47 5.98 1.67 1.85
CA ARG A 47 7.44 1.56 1.96
C ARG A 47 8.15 1.59 0.61
N ALA A 48 7.61 0.91 -0.40
CA ALA A 48 8.19 0.91 -1.75
C ALA A 48 8.06 2.29 -2.42
N ALA A 49 6.89 2.92 -2.28
CA ALA A 49 6.64 4.28 -2.75
C ALA A 49 7.58 5.29 -2.10
N GLU A 50 7.83 5.17 -0.79
CA GLU A 50 8.75 6.08 -0.08
C GLU A 50 10.18 5.97 -0.59
N LYS A 51 10.69 4.75 -0.85
CA LYS A 51 12.00 4.57 -1.48
C LYS A 51 12.08 5.20 -2.86
N TYR A 52 11.01 5.08 -3.65
CA TYR A 52 10.92 5.70 -4.98
C TYR A 52 10.91 7.22 -4.87
N ARG A 53 10.10 7.80 -3.97
CA ARG A 53 10.04 9.25 -3.70
C ARG A 53 11.39 9.83 -3.30
N GLN A 54 12.17 9.06 -2.54
CA GLN A 54 13.54 9.42 -2.14
C GLN A 54 14.58 9.22 -3.25
N GLY A 55 14.18 8.83 -4.47
CA GLY A 55 15.07 8.56 -5.59
C GLY A 55 15.96 7.32 -5.43
N LYS A 56 15.70 6.46 -4.43
CA LYS A 56 16.56 5.31 -4.10
C LYS A 56 16.36 4.12 -5.03
N ILE A 57 15.18 4.01 -5.64
CA ILE A 57 14.82 2.91 -6.55
C ILE A 57 13.99 3.44 -7.71
N THR A 58 13.95 2.70 -8.82
CA THR A 58 13.09 3.02 -9.96
C THR A 58 11.64 2.64 -9.69
N LEU A 59 10.69 3.19 -10.47
CA LEU A 59 9.27 2.85 -10.37
C LEU A 59 9.03 1.34 -10.54
N SER A 60 9.68 0.71 -11.53
CA SER A 60 9.59 -0.74 -11.76
C SER A 60 10.11 -1.56 -10.57
N LYS A 61 11.16 -1.08 -9.90
CA LYS A 61 11.69 -1.73 -8.70
C LYS A 61 10.74 -1.55 -7.51
N ALA A 62 10.12 -0.39 -7.35
CA ALA A 62 9.09 -0.17 -6.34
C ALA A 62 7.88 -1.09 -6.54
N ALA A 63 7.37 -1.19 -7.77
CA ALA A 63 6.29 -2.09 -8.13
C ALA A 63 6.63 -3.56 -7.80
N LYS A 64 7.85 -4.00 -8.15
CA LYS A 64 8.34 -5.33 -7.81
C LYS A 64 8.42 -5.57 -6.29
N GLU A 65 8.93 -4.61 -5.52
CA GLU A 65 9.02 -4.72 -4.06
C GLU A 65 7.65 -4.72 -3.38
N ALA A 66 6.67 -4.05 -3.98
CA ALA A 66 5.29 -4.04 -3.53
C ALA A 66 4.43 -5.19 -4.07
N GLU A 67 4.99 -6.06 -4.91
CA GLU A 67 4.27 -7.17 -5.58
C GLU A 67 3.01 -6.69 -6.33
N VAL A 68 3.12 -5.55 -7.00
CA VAL A 68 2.07 -5.00 -7.86
C VAL A 68 2.61 -4.73 -9.26
N THR A 69 1.70 -4.47 -10.20
CA THR A 69 2.08 -3.97 -11.51
C THR A 69 2.64 -2.55 -11.43
N VAL A 70 3.41 -2.14 -12.44
CA VAL A 70 3.93 -0.77 -12.55
C VAL A 70 2.79 0.25 -12.53
N TRP A 71 1.69 -0.05 -13.22
CA TRP A 71 0.50 0.81 -13.27
C TRP A 71 -0.18 0.97 -11.92
N GLU A 72 -0.31 -0.11 -11.14
CA GLU A 72 -0.86 -0.02 -9.78
C GLU A 72 0.04 0.77 -8.83
N MET A 73 1.36 0.68 -8.99
CA MET A 73 2.30 1.49 -8.22
C MET A 73 2.24 2.97 -8.60
N GLU A 74 2.17 3.27 -9.90
CA GLU A 74 1.97 4.64 -10.41
C GLU A 74 0.67 5.22 -9.86
N LYS A 75 -0.44 4.49 -9.99
CA LYS A 75 -1.73 4.90 -9.45
C LYS A 75 -1.67 5.17 -7.95
N PHE A 76 -1.04 4.27 -7.18
CA PHE A 76 -0.85 4.44 -5.75
C PHE A 76 -0.06 5.71 -5.42
N LEU A 77 1.02 5.99 -6.15
CA LEU A 77 1.81 7.20 -5.99
C LEU A 77 0.97 8.47 -6.23
N VAL A 78 0.19 8.50 -7.31
CA VAL A 78 -0.68 9.64 -7.64
C VAL A 78 -1.76 9.85 -6.56
N GLU A 79 -2.45 8.78 -6.15
CA GLU A 79 -3.48 8.84 -5.11
C GLU A 79 -2.93 9.29 -3.75
N THR A 80 -1.66 8.99 -3.48
CA THR A 80 -0.95 9.40 -2.25
C THR A 80 -0.20 10.73 -2.38
N GLY A 81 -0.48 11.50 -3.45
CA GLY A 81 -0.03 12.88 -3.61
C GLY A 81 1.35 13.06 -4.23
N TYR A 82 1.94 12.01 -4.83
CA TYR A 82 3.19 12.16 -5.57
C TYR A 82 2.98 13.02 -6.81
N ARG A 83 3.86 14.00 -6.99
CA ARG A 83 3.97 14.81 -8.21
C ARG A 83 5.37 14.63 -8.76
N SER A 84 5.45 14.28 -10.04
CA SER A 84 6.74 14.23 -10.73
C SER A 84 7.38 15.62 -10.74
N GLU A 85 8.69 15.67 -10.57
CA GLU A 85 9.48 16.89 -10.82
C GLU A 85 9.54 17.21 -12.31
N TYR A 86 9.26 16.23 -13.17
CA TYR A 86 9.18 16.42 -14.62
C TYR A 86 7.87 17.11 -14.99
N SER A 87 7.99 18.36 -15.44
CA SER A 87 6.85 19.19 -15.78
C SER A 87 6.42 19.00 -17.24
N VAL A 88 5.19 19.42 -17.56
CA VAL A 88 4.70 19.49 -18.96
C VAL A 88 5.63 20.34 -19.83
N LYS A 89 6.25 21.38 -19.28
CA LYS A 89 7.23 22.21 -20.01
C LYS A 89 8.51 21.44 -20.35
N ASP A 90 8.91 20.49 -19.50
CA ASP A 90 10.07 19.65 -19.78
C ASP A 90 9.75 18.67 -20.91
N LEU A 91 8.54 18.13 -20.93
CA LEU A 91 8.02 17.32 -22.04
C LEU A 91 7.99 18.09 -23.36
N ASP A 92 7.41 19.30 -23.36
CA ASP A 92 7.31 20.15 -24.56
C ASP A 92 8.70 20.45 -25.16
N ARG A 93 9.69 20.70 -24.30
CA ARG A 93 11.08 20.95 -24.72
C ARG A 93 11.75 19.72 -25.33
N GLU A 94 11.42 18.52 -24.90
CA GLU A 94 11.96 17.28 -25.48
C GLU A 94 11.29 16.95 -26.81
N ILE A 95 9.95 17.05 -26.89
CA ILE A 95 9.20 16.80 -28.12
C ILE A 95 9.61 17.79 -29.22
N SER A 96 9.85 19.07 -28.87
CA SER A 96 10.28 20.10 -29.82
C SER A 96 11.71 19.91 -30.37
N LYS A 97 12.48 18.94 -29.84
CA LYS A 97 13.84 18.62 -30.29
C LYS A 97 13.91 17.41 -31.23
N VAL A 98 12.77 16.77 -31.50
CA VAL A 98 12.62 15.66 -32.45
C VAL A 98 12.08 16.20 -33.77
#